data_AF-A0A4Q6B970-F1
#
_entry.id   AF-A0A4Q6B970-F1
#
_cell.length_a   1.000
_cell.length_b   1.000
_cell.length_c   1.000
_cell.angle_alpha   90.00
_cell.angle_beta   90.00
_cell.angle_gamma   90.00
#
_symmetry.space_group_name_H-M   'P 1'
#
loop_
_entity.id
_entity.type
_entity.pdbx_description
1 polymer ?
#
loop_
_entity_poly.entity_id
_entity_poly.type
_entity_poly.pdbx_seq_one_letter_code
_entity_poly.pdbx_strand_id
1 'polypeptide(L)'
;MDILSSFTRKSQALNQENLEPIVKKLQSSIYSMLLRESDPRAVSPALVRSACFDLSYLLVRHRQWHHAELLPELAIDFLNSEYAIAGSISAQIVESALDILHSYTPRELDWSAEQYEEEFLEHLIICSLISSDEDSLEIDLGFGRNVLNLLKSALALDDAGDVFQFAPEVTQQLHKIMRRIFDELEESPANMDLYRLKNMLQRDASTNKNKLTKDYLVYLNQLLTACWPNGKTAKQLEEIAEAELFSADLRLLQRNGLIYEEPGARKNQAALFRLSNKGYELTCMQFAFARWSELGTELHLSQLPSAYQSTVLQILAKESALQLQSLIEKEGQFLSPNALRFVIEHLKRSEDEKVLLEIFTNLLHNRAHAWIRVEICQALPLPSGEHLAGPMLDQLLNEDPSPMVRSAARAAVQRQRRLANQPQARGIEQGRP
;
A
#
# COMPACT_ATOMS: atom_id res chain seq x y z
N MET A 1 5.20 -14.57 2.25
CA MET A 1 5.82 -13.74 3.33
C MET A 1 6.23 -14.61 4.52
N ASP A 2 7.11 -14.12 5.41
CA ASP A 2 7.40 -14.74 6.72
C ASP A 2 6.20 -14.54 7.65
N ILE A 3 5.60 -15.63 8.14
CA ILE A 3 4.46 -15.62 9.08
C ILE A 3 4.77 -14.74 10.30
N LEU A 4 6.04 -14.69 10.71
CA LEU A 4 6.49 -13.87 11.83
C LEU A 4 6.32 -12.37 11.54
N SER A 5 6.54 -11.91 10.32
CA SER A 5 6.39 -10.48 9.98
C SER A 5 4.93 -10.02 10.01
N SER A 6 3.98 -10.86 9.56
CA SER A 6 2.54 -10.57 9.62
C SER A 6 2.08 -10.49 11.07
N PHE A 7 2.43 -11.50 11.88
CA PHE A 7 2.12 -11.51 13.32
C PHE A 7 2.70 -10.30 14.05
N THR A 8 3.96 -9.94 13.77
CA THR A 8 4.61 -8.78 14.38
C THR A 8 3.87 -7.49 14.06
N ARG A 9 3.46 -7.28 12.80
CA ARG A 9 2.71 -6.07 12.39
C ARG A 9 1.33 -6.00 13.04
N LYS A 10 0.57 -7.11 13.04
CA LYS A 10 -0.75 -7.17 13.71
C LYS A 10 -0.63 -6.92 15.22
N SER A 11 0.38 -7.51 15.87
CA SER A 11 0.64 -7.33 17.30
C SER A 11 1.03 -5.89 17.65
N GLN A 12 1.88 -5.24 16.85
CA GLN A 12 2.23 -3.83 17.05
C GLN A 12 1.01 -2.91 16.97
N ALA A 13 0.08 -3.19 16.05
CA ALA A 13 -1.16 -2.41 15.94
C ALA A 13 -2.08 -2.61 17.15
N LEU A 14 -2.18 -3.83 17.69
CA LEU A 14 -2.96 -4.12 18.90
C LEU A 14 -2.35 -3.52 20.17
N ASN A 15 -1.02 -3.42 20.23
CA ASN A 15 -0.28 -2.92 21.40
C ASN A 15 -0.18 -1.39 21.49
N GLN A 16 -0.90 -0.64 20.65
CA GLN A 16 -0.92 0.82 20.78
C GLN A 16 -1.51 1.21 22.15
N GLU A 17 -0.78 2.05 22.91
CA GLU A 17 -0.95 2.29 24.37
C GLU A 17 -2.38 2.64 24.83
N ASN A 18 -3.27 3.08 23.92
CA ASN A 18 -4.66 3.44 24.22
C ASN A 18 -5.68 2.30 24.03
N LEU A 19 -5.27 1.13 23.51
CA LEU A 19 -6.18 0.01 23.20
C LEU A 19 -5.90 -1.24 24.03
N GLU A 20 -4.81 -1.30 24.79
CA GLU A 20 -4.42 -2.51 25.50
C GLU A 20 -5.52 -3.07 26.45
N PRO A 21 -6.23 -2.25 27.26
CA PRO A 21 -7.27 -2.77 28.15
C PRO A 21 -8.46 -3.37 27.40
N ILE A 22 -8.88 -2.72 26.32
CA ILE A 22 -10.02 -3.19 25.52
C ILE A 22 -9.65 -4.42 24.70
N VAL A 23 -8.44 -4.47 24.15
CA VAL A 23 -7.92 -5.64 23.43
C VAL A 23 -7.89 -6.85 24.36
N LYS A 24 -7.40 -6.70 25.60
CA LYS A 24 -7.40 -7.79 26.59
C LYS A 24 -8.81 -8.28 26.93
N LYS A 25 -9.76 -7.36 27.13
CA LYS A 25 -11.17 -7.69 27.41
C LYS A 25 -11.81 -8.42 26.21
N LEU A 26 -11.61 -7.90 25.01
CA LEU A 26 -12.08 -8.46 23.75
C LEU A 26 -11.53 -9.88 23.53
N GLN A 27 -10.21 -10.04 23.61
CA GLN A 27 -9.54 -11.34 23.46
C GLN A 27 -10.00 -12.36 24.49
N SER A 28 -10.15 -11.95 25.75
CA SER A 28 -10.64 -12.85 26.80
C SER A 28 -12.06 -13.33 26.53
N SER A 29 -12.94 -12.46 26.03
CA SER A 29 -14.32 -12.81 25.68
C SER A 29 -14.38 -13.74 24.46
N ILE A 30 -13.72 -13.36 23.36
CA ILE A 30 -13.68 -14.15 22.12
C ILE A 30 -13.10 -15.54 22.41
N TYR A 31 -11.96 -15.61 23.12
CA TYR A 31 -11.30 -16.86 23.46
C TYR A 31 -12.19 -17.78 24.32
N SER A 32 -12.88 -17.21 25.31
CA SER A 32 -13.77 -17.99 26.19
C SER A 32 -14.97 -18.55 25.44
N MET A 33 -15.56 -17.77 24.52
CA MET A 33 -16.68 -18.23 23.69
C MET A 33 -16.24 -19.30 22.70
N LEU A 34 -15.11 -19.10 22.01
CA LEU A 34 -14.54 -20.12 21.13
C LEU A 34 -14.28 -21.43 21.87
N LEU A 35 -13.68 -21.39 23.07
CA LEU A 35 -13.44 -22.61 23.85
C LEU A 35 -14.72 -23.31 24.33
N ARG A 36 -15.78 -22.54 24.62
CA ARG A 36 -17.05 -23.08 25.11
C ARG A 36 -17.86 -23.75 24.00
N GLU A 37 -17.92 -23.12 22.84
CA GLU A 37 -18.79 -23.53 21.73
C GLU A 37 -18.07 -24.48 20.75
N SER A 38 -16.73 -24.58 20.80
CA SER A 38 -15.98 -25.51 19.96
C SER A 38 -15.84 -26.88 20.62
N ASP A 39 -16.14 -27.96 19.89
CA ASP A 39 -15.74 -29.31 20.29
C ASP A 39 -14.20 -29.39 20.29
N PRO A 40 -13.54 -29.66 21.43
CA PRO A 40 -12.09 -29.79 21.52
C PRO A 40 -11.49 -30.86 20.59
N ARG A 41 -12.33 -31.79 20.09
CA ARG A 41 -11.95 -32.82 19.12
C ARG A 41 -11.98 -32.32 17.68
N ALA A 42 -12.76 -31.27 17.39
CA ALA A 42 -12.90 -30.68 16.06
C ALA A 42 -12.00 -29.45 15.87
N VAL A 43 -11.75 -28.67 16.95
CA VAL A 43 -11.00 -27.42 16.89
C VAL A 43 -9.80 -27.46 17.83
N SER A 44 -8.58 -27.35 17.27
CA SER A 44 -7.38 -27.35 18.09
C SER A 44 -7.24 -26.06 18.92
N PRO A 45 -6.66 -26.10 20.14
CA PRO A 45 -6.41 -24.89 20.94
C PRO A 45 -5.50 -23.86 20.24
N ALA A 46 -4.66 -24.31 19.30
CA ALA A 46 -3.84 -23.41 18.50
C ALA A 46 -4.72 -22.61 17.51
N LEU A 47 -5.69 -23.26 16.87
CA LEU A 47 -6.65 -22.61 15.97
C LEU A 47 -7.48 -21.56 16.72
N VAL A 48 -7.95 -21.88 17.93
CA VAL A 48 -8.69 -20.94 18.79
C VAL A 48 -7.87 -19.68 19.10
N ARG A 49 -6.57 -19.84 19.41
CA ARG A 49 -5.69 -18.70 19.67
C ARG A 49 -5.47 -17.84 18.43
N SER A 50 -5.27 -18.45 17.27
CA SER A 50 -5.11 -17.73 16.01
C SER A 50 -6.38 -16.97 15.62
N ALA A 51 -7.56 -17.64 15.67
CA ALA A 51 -8.85 -17.02 15.38
C ALA A 51 -9.14 -15.85 16.31
N CYS A 52 -8.88 -16.02 17.62
CA CYS A 52 -9.03 -14.94 18.59
C CYS A 52 -8.11 -13.75 18.29
N PHE A 53 -6.84 -14.00 17.97
CA PHE A 53 -5.87 -12.96 17.65
C PHE A 53 -6.26 -12.18 16.39
N ASP A 54 -6.57 -12.88 15.31
CA ASP A 54 -6.91 -12.25 14.03
C ASP A 54 -8.27 -11.54 14.08
N LEU A 55 -9.29 -12.12 14.73
CA LEU A 55 -10.58 -11.43 14.90
C LEU A 55 -10.43 -10.16 15.75
N SER A 56 -9.63 -10.23 16.82
CA SER A 56 -9.34 -9.05 17.64
C SER A 56 -8.63 -7.97 16.82
N TYR A 57 -7.67 -8.37 15.97
CA TYR A 57 -7.01 -7.47 15.05
C TYR A 57 -7.98 -6.83 14.07
N LEU A 58 -8.80 -7.62 13.39
CA LEU A 58 -9.80 -7.19 12.41
C LEU A 58 -10.75 -6.15 13.01
N LEU A 59 -11.37 -6.46 14.15
CA LEU A 59 -12.35 -5.57 14.77
C LEU A 59 -11.69 -4.27 15.26
N VAL A 60 -10.52 -4.35 15.89
CA VAL A 60 -9.79 -3.15 16.34
C VAL A 60 -9.33 -2.29 15.16
N ARG A 61 -8.90 -2.93 14.06
CA ARG A 61 -8.48 -2.26 12.83
C ARG A 61 -9.62 -1.47 12.20
N HIS A 62 -10.83 -2.01 12.23
CA HIS A 62 -12.04 -1.41 11.66
C HIS A 62 -12.90 -0.65 12.66
N ARG A 63 -12.36 -0.29 13.81
CA ARG A 63 -13.16 0.26 14.91
C ARG A 63 -14.03 1.45 14.54
N GLN A 64 -13.64 2.25 13.56
CA GLN A 64 -14.36 3.45 13.16
C GLN A 64 -15.63 3.18 12.35
N TRP A 65 -15.80 1.94 11.91
CA TRP A 65 -16.87 1.47 11.05
C TRP A 65 -17.66 0.32 11.69
N HIS A 66 -17.60 0.16 13.02
CA HIS A 66 -18.40 -0.86 13.74
C HIS A 66 -19.91 -0.76 13.52
N HIS A 67 -20.39 0.41 13.08
CA HIS A 67 -21.80 0.65 12.77
C HIS A 67 -22.15 0.41 11.28
N ALA A 68 -21.20 -0.02 10.45
CA ALA A 68 -21.49 -0.52 9.10
C ALA A 68 -22.06 -1.94 9.22
N GLU A 69 -23.14 -2.23 8.49
CA GLU A 69 -23.84 -3.51 8.57
C GLU A 69 -23.04 -4.63 7.92
N LEU A 70 -22.21 -4.32 6.92
CA LEU A 70 -21.39 -5.31 6.23
C LEU A 70 -20.20 -5.79 7.06
N LEU A 71 -19.68 -4.99 8.00
CA LEU A 71 -18.52 -5.37 8.81
C LEU A 71 -18.77 -6.67 9.62
N PRO A 72 -19.86 -6.82 10.40
CA PRO A 72 -20.14 -8.08 11.10
C PRO A 72 -20.32 -9.25 10.13
N GLU A 73 -20.98 -9.07 8.98
CA GLU A 73 -21.15 -10.12 7.98
C GLU A 73 -19.81 -10.64 7.47
N LEU A 74 -18.91 -9.73 7.08
CA LEU A 74 -17.56 -10.08 6.64
C LEU A 74 -16.72 -10.72 7.76
N ALA A 75 -16.91 -10.30 9.01
CA ALA A 75 -16.22 -10.91 10.15
C ALA A 75 -16.71 -12.35 10.42
N ILE A 76 -18.01 -12.60 10.26
CA ILE A 76 -18.62 -13.93 10.36
C ILE A 76 -18.07 -14.84 9.25
N ASP A 77 -18.07 -14.36 8.00
CA ASP A 77 -17.55 -15.10 6.86
C ASP A 77 -16.04 -15.36 6.95
N PHE A 78 -15.28 -14.43 7.52
CA PHE A 78 -13.86 -14.61 7.83
C PHE A 78 -13.64 -15.80 8.79
N LEU A 79 -14.39 -15.87 9.90
CA LEU A 79 -14.29 -16.99 10.85
C LEU A 79 -14.73 -18.32 10.22
N ASN A 80 -15.79 -18.30 9.41
CA ASN A 80 -16.29 -19.50 8.76
C ASN A 80 -15.30 -20.04 7.73
N SER A 81 -14.71 -19.17 6.93
CA SER A 81 -13.91 -19.56 5.77
C SER A 81 -12.44 -19.85 6.09
N GLU A 82 -11.81 -19.08 6.99
CA GLU A 82 -10.40 -19.26 7.35
C GLU A 82 -10.21 -20.24 8.51
N TYR A 83 -11.19 -20.31 9.42
CA TYR A 83 -11.09 -21.09 10.65
C TYR A 83 -12.09 -22.24 10.76
N ALA A 84 -12.96 -22.43 9.76
CA ALA A 84 -13.99 -23.47 9.74
C ALA A 84 -14.92 -23.46 10.97
N ILE A 85 -15.12 -22.28 11.57
CA ILE A 85 -16.06 -22.11 12.69
C ILE A 85 -17.48 -22.10 12.12
N ALA A 86 -18.44 -22.71 12.82
CA ALA A 86 -19.83 -22.75 12.34
C ALA A 86 -20.46 -21.35 12.37
N GLY A 87 -21.21 -20.99 11.32
CA GLY A 87 -21.79 -19.65 11.16
C GLY A 87 -22.62 -19.14 12.34
N SER A 88 -23.39 -20.02 13.00
CA SER A 88 -24.15 -19.65 14.20
C SER A 88 -23.26 -19.30 15.39
N ILE A 89 -22.11 -19.96 15.54
CA ILE A 89 -21.12 -19.69 16.58
C ILE A 89 -20.36 -18.41 16.24
N SER A 90 -19.94 -18.26 14.98
CA SER A 90 -19.28 -17.05 14.47
C SER A 90 -20.13 -15.80 14.71
N ALA A 91 -21.44 -15.85 14.40
CA ALA A 91 -22.37 -14.75 14.66
C ALA A 91 -22.40 -14.35 16.14
N GLN A 92 -22.59 -15.31 17.05
CA GLN A 92 -22.61 -15.02 18.49
C GLN A 92 -21.30 -14.40 18.99
N ILE A 93 -20.16 -14.89 18.50
CA ILE A 93 -18.84 -14.36 18.88
C ILE A 93 -18.67 -12.93 18.38
N VAL A 94 -19.00 -12.68 17.11
CA VAL A 94 -18.87 -11.35 16.49
C VAL A 94 -19.81 -10.35 17.14
N GLU A 95 -21.08 -10.70 17.37
CA GLU A 95 -22.05 -9.85 18.07
C GLU A 95 -21.57 -9.51 19.49
N SER A 96 -21.16 -10.52 20.27
CA SER A 96 -20.64 -10.30 21.63
C SER A 96 -19.38 -9.44 21.63
N ALA A 97 -18.52 -9.57 20.62
CA ALA A 97 -17.30 -8.79 20.48
C ALA A 97 -17.62 -7.33 20.11
N LEU A 98 -18.56 -7.11 19.20
CA LEU A 98 -19.03 -5.79 18.81
C LEU A 98 -19.75 -5.08 19.95
N ASP A 99 -20.54 -5.78 20.77
CA ASP A 99 -21.17 -5.20 21.97
C ASP A 99 -20.13 -4.65 22.95
N ILE A 100 -19.03 -5.37 23.15
CA ILE A 100 -17.90 -4.86 23.93
C ILE A 100 -17.37 -3.58 23.27
N LEU A 101 -17.11 -3.60 21.97
CA LEU A 101 -16.47 -2.50 21.25
C LEU A 101 -17.34 -1.26 21.07
N HIS A 102 -18.66 -1.40 20.91
CA HIS A 102 -19.61 -0.30 20.79
C HIS A 102 -19.57 0.63 22.01
N SER A 103 -19.28 0.08 23.19
CA SER A 103 -19.15 0.89 24.42
C SER A 103 -17.87 1.75 24.48
N TYR A 104 -16.92 1.56 23.56
CA TYR A 104 -15.64 2.29 23.50
C TYR A 104 -15.38 2.97 22.16
N THR A 105 -16.23 2.72 21.17
CA THR A 105 -16.09 3.27 19.83
C THR A 105 -16.78 4.64 19.78
N PRO A 106 -16.10 5.72 19.39
CA PRO A 106 -16.75 6.99 19.16
C PRO A 106 -17.82 6.85 18.07
N ARG A 107 -19.07 7.14 18.41
CA ARG A 107 -20.17 7.19 17.45
C ARG A 107 -20.36 8.63 16.99
N GLU A 108 -20.30 8.85 15.69
CA GLU A 108 -20.80 10.07 15.06
C GLU A 108 -22.34 10.05 15.15
N LEU A 109 -22.89 10.98 15.94
CA LEU A 109 -24.33 11.04 16.20
C LEU A 109 -25.14 11.42 14.94
N ASP A 110 -24.51 12.16 14.02
CA ASP A 110 -25.14 12.66 12.81
C ASP A 110 -24.99 11.70 11.61
N TRP A 111 -24.31 10.56 11.79
CA TRP A 111 -24.13 9.57 10.72
C TRP A 111 -25.27 8.55 10.71
N SER A 112 -25.85 8.33 9.53
CA SER A 112 -26.71 7.17 9.26
C SER A 112 -25.88 5.89 9.11
N ALA A 113 -26.53 4.73 9.25
CA ALA A 113 -25.90 3.43 8.98
C ALA A 113 -25.36 3.36 7.54
N GLU A 114 -26.11 3.91 6.57
CA GLU A 114 -25.69 4.00 5.17
C GLU A 114 -24.40 4.80 4.98
N GLN A 115 -24.18 5.86 5.77
CA GLN A 115 -22.93 6.64 5.71
C GLN A 115 -21.75 5.85 6.28
N TYR A 116 -21.93 5.10 7.38
CA TYR A 116 -20.89 4.19 7.87
C TYR A 116 -20.55 3.12 6.84
N GLU A 117 -21.56 2.58 6.16
CA GLU A 117 -21.41 1.57 5.11
C GLU A 117 -20.64 2.13 3.91
N GLU A 118 -21.02 3.30 3.41
CA GLU A 118 -20.32 3.95 2.30
C GLU A 118 -18.85 4.23 2.61
N GLU A 119 -18.56 4.75 3.82
CA GLU A 119 -17.21 5.05 4.27
C GLU A 119 -16.38 3.77 4.50
N PHE A 120 -17.02 2.69 4.95
CA PHE A 120 -16.37 1.40 5.11
C PHE A 120 -16.00 0.79 3.76
N LEU A 121 -16.93 0.77 2.80
CA LEU A 121 -16.69 0.28 1.44
C LEU A 121 -15.61 1.10 0.72
N GLU A 122 -15.64 2.44 0.83
CA GLU A 122 -14.60 3.31 0.30
C GLU A 122 -13.23 2.94 0.90
N HIS A 123 -13.17 2.72 2.22
CA HIS A 123 -11.94 2.29 2.88
C HIS A 123 -11.38 0.99 2.28
N LEU A 124 -12.23 -0.02 2.10
CA LEU A 124 -11.84 -1.32 1.53
C LEU A 124 -11.30 -1.18 0.10
N ILE A 125 -11.98 -0.41 -0.75
CA ILE A 125 -11.57 -0.15 -2.15
C ILE A 125 -10.22 0.55 -2.17
N ILE A 126 -10.05 1.63 -1.41
CA ILE A 126 -8.82 2.43 -1.40
C ILE A 126 -7.64 1.59 -0.90
N CYS A 127 -7.80 0.81 0.16
CA CYS A 127 -6.76 -0.11 0.61
C CYS A 127 -6.38 -1.14 -0.47
N SER A 128 -7.38 -1.66 -1.20
CA SER A 128 -7.16 -2.58 -2.31
C SER A 128 -6.40 -1.94 -3.48
N LEU A 129 -6.68 -0.68 -3.81
CA LEU A 129 -6.01 0.06 -4.88
C LEU A 129 -4.55 0.42 -4.54
N ILE A 130 -4.24 0.62 -3.26
CA ILE A 130 -2.92 1.06 -2.81
C ILE A 130 -1.96 -0.10 -2.61
N SER A 131 -2.46 -1.28 -2.26
CA SER A 131 -1.59 -2.40 -1.91
C SER A 131 -0.79 -2.88 -3.11
N SER A 132 0.53 -3.05 -2.92
CA SER A 132 1.45 -3.59 -3.93
C SER A 132 1.35 -5.10 -4.08
N ASP A 133 0.89 -5.78 -3.03
CA ASP A 133 0.83 -7.24 -2.96
C ASP A 133 -0.31 -7.70 -2.04
N GLU A 134 -0.72 -8.95 -2.22
CA GLU A 134 -1.86 -9.53 -1.50
C GLU A 134 -1.59 -9.75 -0.01
N ASP A 135 -0.36 -10.13 0.35
CA ASP A 135 0.00 -10.37 1.75
C ASP A 135 -0.03 -9.05 2.56
N SER A 136 0.45 -7.94 1.97
CA SER A 136 0.33 -6.60 2.58
C SER A 136 -1.13 -6.15 2.69
N LEU A 137 -1.95 -6.46 1.69
CA LEU A 137 -3.38 -6.12 1.68
C LEU A 137 -4.14 -6.84 2.80
N GLU A 138 -3.84 -8.13 3.02
CA GLU A 138 -4.40 -8.94 4.10
C GLU A 138 -4.15 -8.30 5.47
N ILE A 139 -2.93 -7.79 5.69
CA ILE A 139 -2.59 -7.06 6.91
C ILE A 139 -3.36 -5.74 6.96
N ASP A 140 -3.36 -4.95 5.89
CA ASP A 140 -3.94 -3.62 5.92
C ASP A 140 -5.47 -3.60 6.06
N LEU A 141 -6.14 -4.59 5.47
CA LEU A 141 -7.56 -4.84 5.61
C LEU A 141 -7.90 -5.68 6.84
N GLY A 142 -6.98 -6.49 7.37
CA GLY A 142 -7.26 -7.39 8.49
C GLY A 142 -8.24 -8.53 8.19
N PHE A 143 -8.68 -8.68 6.95
CA PHE A 143 -9.46 -9.81 6.47
C PHE A 143 -8.56 -10.83 5.76
N GLY A 144 -8.95 -12.11 5.83
CA GLY A 144 -8.30 -13.20 5.13
C GLY A 144 -8.50 -13.18 3.61
N ARG A 145 -7.83 -14.08 2.92
CA ARG A 145 -7.75 -14.13 1.45
C ARG A 145 -9.10 -14.30 0.78
N ASN A 146 -10.05 -14.96 1.44
CA ASN A 146 -11.39 -15.16 0.86
C ASN A 146 -12.16 -13.85 0.70
N VAL A 147 -12.10 -12.95 1.68
CA VAL A 147 -12.73 -11.61 1.58
C VAL A 147 -11.97 -10.75 0.57
N LEU A 148 -10.65 -10.89 0.47
CA LEU A 148 -9.86 -10.23 -0.58
C LEU A 148 -10.29 -10.68 -1.98
N ASN A 149 -10.51 -11.98 -2.16
CA ASN A 149 -10.98 -12.54 -3.43
C ASN A 149 -12.39 -12.08 -3.77
N LEU A 150 -13.26 -11.92 -2.76
CA LEU A 150 -14.61 -11.38 -2.92
C LEU A 150 -14.56 -9.92 -3.37
N LEU A 151 -13.73 -9.09 -2.71
CA LEU A 151 -13.47 -7.71 -3.15
C LEU A 151 -12.92 -7.68 -4.58
N LYS A 152 -11.88 -8.49 -4.90
CA LYS A 152 -11.32 -8.58 -6.25
C LYS A 152 -12.35 -9.01 -7.29
N SER A 153 -13.23 -9.95 -6.97
CA SER A 153 -14.27 -10.44 -7.88
C SER A 153 -15.32 -9.36 -8.12
N ALA A 154 -15.71 -8.62 -7.08
CA ALA A 154 -16.57 -7.46 -7.21
C ALA A 154 -15.91 -6.30 -8.00
N LEU A 155 -14.57 -6.18 -7.93
CA LEU A 155 -13.79 -5.22 -8.70
C LEU A 155 -13.62 -5.62 -10.18
N ALA A 156 -13.73 -6.91 -10.53
CA ALA A 156 -13.36 -7.44 -11.85
C ALA A 156 -14.41 -7.28 -12.97
N LEU A 157 -15.59 -6.74 -12.66
CA LEU A 157 -16.66 -6.24 -13.55
C LEU A 157 -17.18 -7.10 -14.72
N ASP A 158 -16.62 -8.25 -15.08
CA ASP A 158 -17.20 -9.17 -16.07
C ASP A 158 -16.77 -10.63 -15.75
N ASP A 159 -17.72 -11.57 -15.84
CA ASP A 159 -17.53 -13.04 -15.77
C ASP A 159 -17.14 -13.69 -14.42
N ALA A 160 -18.02 -13.63 -13.41
CA ALA A 160 -17.94 -14.55 -12.27
C ALA A 160 -19.27 -15.30 -12.04
N GLY A 161 -19.55 -16.26 -12.93
CA GLY A 161 -20.76 -17.09 -12.90
C GLY A 161 -20.87 -18.06 -11.71
N ASP A 162 -19.83 -18.23 -10.88
CA ASP A 162 -19.81 -19.21 -9.77
C ASP A 162 -19.04 -18.74 -8.50
N VAL A 163 -18.66 -17.46 -8.40
CA VAL A 163 -17.97 -16.94 -7.20
C VAL A 163 -18.99 -16.30 -6.26
N PHE A 164 -18.83 -16.45 -4.95
CA PHE A 164 -19.65 -15.79 -3.93
C PHE A 164 -19.73 -14.27 -4.20
N GLN A 165 -20.94 -13.75 -4.37
CA GLN A 165 -21.20 -12.34 -4.70
C GLN A 165 -21.79 -11.63 -3.47
N PHE A 166 -21.47 -10.35 -3.31
CA PHE A 166 -22.20 -9.49 -2.38
C PHE A 166 -23.69 -9.48 -2.72
N ALA A 167 -24.53 -9.12 -1.75
CA ALA A 167 -25.93 -8.80 -2.02
C ALA A 167 -26.01 -7.77 -3.17
N PRO A 168 -27.04 -7.85 -4.04
CA PRO A 168 -27.15 -6.97 -5.20
C PRO A 168 -27.08 -5.48 -4.85
N GLU A 169 -27.65 -5.08 -3.72
CA GLU A 169 -27.67 -3.71 -3.21
C GLU A 169 -26.26 -3.22 -2.85
N VAL A 170 -25.51 -4.04 -2.12
CA VAL A 170 -24.11 -3.76 -1.74
C VAL A 170 -23.22 -3.72 -2.98
N THR A 171 -23.45 -4.63 -3.94
CA THR A 171 -22.73 -4.64 -5.23
C THR A 171 -22.96 -3.34 -6.01
N GLN A 172 -24.20 -2.85 -6.08
CA GLN A 172 -24.51 -1.58 -6.74
C GLN A 172 -23.84 -0.39 -6.03
N GLN A 173 -23.84 -0.38 -4.69
CA GLN A 173 -23.18 0.66 -3.92
C GLN A 173 -21.66 0.64 -4.12
N LEU A 174 -21.05 -0.54 -4.11
CA LEU A 174 -19.63 -0.73 -4.40
C LEU A 174 -19.28 -0.17 -5.79
N HIS A 175 -20.05 -0.52 -6.82
CA HIS A 175 -19.86 0.00 -8.18
C HIS A 175 -19.98 1.52 -8.25
N LYS A 176 -20.95 2.11 -7.55
CA LYS A 176 -21.12 3.56 -7.49
C LYS A 176 -19.89 4.24 -6.87
N ILE A 177 -19.39 3.71 -5.76
CA ILE A 177 -18.20 4.23 -5.06
C ILE A 177 -16.96 4.07 -5.93
N MET A 178 -16.76 2.88 -6.52
CA MET A 178 -15.64 2.61 -7.42
C MET A 178 -15.62 3.58 -8.61
N ARG A 179 -16.78 3.76 -9.28
CA ARG A 179 -16.87 4.68 -10.41
C ARG A 179 -16.48 6.10 -10.00
N ARG A 180 -17.02 6.59 -8.88
CA ARG A 180 -16.62 7.90 -8.32
C ARG A 180 -15.10 7.98 -8.12
N ILE A 181 -14.51 6.99 -7.44
CA ILE A 181 -13.06 6.98 -7.17
C ILE A 181 -12.26 6.96 -8.47
N PHE A 182 -12.62 6.11 -9.44
CA PHE A 182 -11.89 6.03 -10.70
C PHE A 182 -12.02 7.31 -11.53
N ASP A 183 -13.21 7.90 -11.61
CA ASP A 183 -13.42 9.18 -12.29
C ASP A 183 -12.54 10.27 -11.64
N GLU A 184 -12.47 10.32 -10.30
CA GLU A 184 -11.62 11.26 -9.57
C GLU A 184 -10.11 10.99 -9.79
N LEU A 185 -9.69 9.73 -9.86
CA LEU A 185 -8.29 9.36 -10.09
C LEU A 185 -7.85 9.58 -11.55
N GLU A 186 -8.77 9.45 -12.50
CA GLU A 186 -8.54 9.79 -13.91
C GLU A 186 -8.42 11.31 -14.09
N GLU A 187 -9.25 12.10 -13.40
CA GLU A 187 -9.10 13.55 -13.37
C GLU A 187 -7.76 13.97 -12.74
N SER A 188 -7.39 13.35 -11.61
CA SER A 188 -6.12 13.62 -10.95
C SER A 188 -5.66 12.45 -10.07
N PRO A 189 -4.53 11.80 -10.41
CA PRO A 189 -3.92 10.78 -9.56
C PRO A 189 -3.59 11.26 -8.14
N ALA A 190 -3.45 12.58 -7.95
CA ALA A 190 -3.23 13.20 -6.64
C ALA A 190 -4.41 13.00 -5.67
N ASN A 191 -5.61 12.70 -6.16
CA ASN A 191 -6.77 12.41 -5.31
C ASN A 191 -6.55 11.15 -4.44
N MET A 192 -5.66 10.24 -4.85
CA MET A 192 -5.25 9.09 -4.03
C MET A 192 -4.66 9.52 -2.68
N ASP A 193 -3.90 10.63 -2.65
CA ASP A 193 -3.31 11.15 -1.42
C ASP A 193 -4.39 11.69 -0.47
N LEU A 194 -5.48 12.25 -1.02
CA LEU A 194 -6.63 12.72 -0.24
C LEU A 194 -7.38 11.56 0.41
N TYR A 195 -7.63 10.47 -0.33
CA TYR A 195 -8.26 9.28 0.25
C TYR A 195 -7.39 8.63 1.33
N ARG A 196 -6.07 8.57 1.12
CA ARG A 196 -5.12 8.10 2.14
C ARG A 196 -5.16 8.98 3.40
N LEU A 197 -5.23 10.30 3.22
CA LEU A 197 -5.33 11.25 4.32
C LEU A 197 -6.65 11.06 5.07
N LYS A 198 -7.77 10.96 4.36
CA LYS A 198 -9.10 10.69 4.92
C LYS A 198 -9.10 9.42 5.78
N ASN A 199 -8.67 8.29 5.22
CA ASN A 199 -8.61 6.99 5.91
C ASN A 199 -7.79 7.04 7.20
N MET A 200 -6.70 7.80 7.19
CA MET A 200 -5.87 7.99 8.38
C MET A 200 -6.53 8.89 9.42
N LEU A 201 -7.10 10.02 9.01
CA LEU A 201 -7.74 10.96 9.92
C LEU A 201 -9.01 10.39 10.55
N GLN A 202 -9.77 9.56 9.81
CA GLN A 202 -10.93 8.84 10.35
C GLN A 202 -10.56 7.91 11.51
N ARG A 203 -9.34 7.34 11.50
CA ARG A 203 -8.84 6.44 12.56
C ARG A 203 -8.53 7.17 13.86
N ASP A 204 -8.28 8.47 13.80
CA ASP A 204 -8.05 9.33 14.97
C ASP A 204 -9.37 9.65 15.67
N ALA A 205 -9.49 9.24 16.94
CA ALA A 205 -10.72 9.37 17.72
C ALA A 205 -11.14 10.82 18.01
N SER A 206 -10.26 11.80 17.79
CA SER A 206 -10.56 13.21 18.02
C SER A 206 -10.78 14.01 16.72
N THR A 207 -10.73 13.34 15.57
CA THR A 207 -11.13 13.92 14.30
C THR A 207 -12.66 13.91 14.21
N ASN A 208 -13.26 15.08 14.02
CA ASN A 208 -14.66 15.15 13.64
C ASN A 208 -14.81 14.68 12.18
N LYS A 209 -15.38 13.50 11.96
CA LYS A 209 -15.46 12.88 10.63
C LYS A 209 -16.32 13.70 9.66
N ASN A 210 -17.31 14.46 10.14
CA ASN A 210 -18.11 15.37 9.32
C ASN A 210 -17.29 16.51 8.69
N LYS A 211 -16.14 16.85 9.29
CA LYS A 211 -15.24 17.89 8.75
C LYS A 211 -14.41 17.37 7.57
N LEU A 212 -14.31 16.05 7.37
CA LEU A 212 -13.44 15.42 6.35
C LEU A 212 -14.02 15.49 4.92
N THR A 213 -14.45 16.68 4.52
CA THR A 213 -14.88 16.97 3.15
C THR A 213 -13.67 17.02 2.21
N LYS A 214 -13.91 16.86 0.90
CA LYS A 214 -12.86 16.97 -0.12
C LYS A 214 -12.08 18.29 -0.01
N ASP A 215 -12.78 19.41 0.15
CA ASP A 215 -12.15 20.74 0.27
C ASP A 215 -11.24 20.84 1.50
N TYR A 216 -11.69 20.30 2.64
CA TYR A 216 -10.88 20.31 3.86
C TYR A 216 -9.66 19.37 3.75
N LEU A 217 -9.80 18.22 3.08
CA LEU A 217 -8.68 17.33 2.81
C LEU A 217 -7.68 17.97 1.85
N VAL A 218 -8.14 18.68 0.81
CA VAL A 218 -7.29 19.46 -0.09
C VAL A 218 -6.51 20.52 0.70
N TYR A 219 -7.19 21.25 1.57
CA TYR A 219 -6.57 22.22 2.48
C TYR A 219 -5.46 21.60 3.34
N LEU A 220 -5.73 20.47 4.01
CA LEU A 220 -4.72 19.78 4.81
C LEU A 220 -3.55 19.29 3.96
N ASN A 221 -3.82 18.82 2.74
CA ASN A 221 -2.79 18.36 1.82
C ASN A 221 -1.91 19.52 1.30
N GLN A 222 -2.48 20.72 1.13
CA GLN A 222 -1.70 21.94 0.82
C GLN A 222 -0.73 22.30 1.96
N LEU A 223 -1.15 22.18 3.22
CA LEU A 223 -0.26 22.37 4.36
C LEU A 223 0.89 21.35 4.37
N LEU A 224 0.59 20.09 4.10
CA LEU A 224 1.60 19.02 4.03
C LEU A 224 2.60 19.27 2.90
N THR A 225 2.12 19.54 1.69
CA THR A 225 2.99 19.78 0.53
C THR A 225 3.86 21.04 0.70
N ALA A 226 3.35 22.09 1.34
CA ALA A 226 4.12 23.28 1.66
C ALA A 226 5.34 23.03 2.56
N CYS A 227 5.33 21.95 3.35
CA CYS A 227 6.45 21.59 4.23
C CYS A 227 7.66 21.02 3.47
N TRP A 228 7.53 20.64 2.19
CA TRP A 228 8.67 20.23 1.35
C TRP A 228 9.29 21.44 0.63
N PRO A 229 10.62 21.47 0.36
CA PRO A 229 11.64 20.53 0.82
C PRO A 229 12.24 20.89 2.18
N ASN A 230 12.19 22.17 2.55
CA ASN A 230 13.00 22.73 3.63
C ASN A 230 12.26 22.92 4.96
N GLY A 231 11.01 22.46 5.05
CA GLY A 231 10.12 22.82 6.14
C GLY A 231 9.65 24.27 6.07
N LYS A 232 8.65 24.58 6.90
CA LYS A 232 8.07 25.92 7.03
C LYS A 232 7.83 26.24 8.49
N THR A 233 7.97 27.51 8.86
CA THR A 233 7.53 27.99 10.18
C THR A 233 6.01 27.99 10.28
N ALA A 234 5.46 27.94 11.49
CA ALA A 234 4.01 28.04 11.71
C ALA A 234 3.40 29.27 11.02
N LYS A 235 4.07 30.43 11.11
CA LYS A 235 3.61 31.67 10.46
C LYS A 235 3.52 31.54 8.94
N GLN A 236 4.53 30.93 8.31
CA GLN A 236 4.51 30.73 6.84
C GLN A 236 3.43 29.75 6.40
N LEU A 237 3.11 28.75 7.23
CA LEU A 237 2.03 27.81 6.95
C LEU A 237 0.66 28.46 7.15
N GLU A 238 0.51 29.31 8.17
CA GLU A 238 -0.71 30.08 8.42
C GLU A 238 -1.03 31.04 7.26
N GLU A 239 0.00 31.69 6.69
CA GLU A 239 -0.11 32.55 5.51
C GLU A 239 -0.57 31.79 4.24
N ILE A 240 -0.28 30.48 4.15
CA ILE A 240 -0.72 29.63 3.03
C ILE A 240 -2.17 29.16 3.25
N ALA A 241 -2.54 28.93 4.51
CA ALA A 241 -3.78 28.28 4.89
C ALA A 241 -4.99 29.23 4.97
N GLU A 242 -4.78 30.50 5.31
CA GLU A 242 -5.85 31.49 5.55
C GLU A 242 -7.04 30.92 6.39
N ALA A 243 -6.73 30.07 7.39
CA ALA A 243 -7.75 29.24 8.05
C ALA A 243 -7.92 29.58 9.54
N GLU A 244 -9.18 29.68 9.97
CA GLU A 244 -9.57 30.00 11.35
C GLU A 244 -9.07 28.97 12.39
N LEU A 245 -8.82 27.72 11.98
CA LEU A 245 -8.45 26.60 12.88
C LEU A 245 -7.03 26.07 12.66
N PHE A 246 -6.15 26.86 12.03
CA PHE A 246 -4.80 26.45 11.64
C PHE A 246 -4.00 25.75 12.75
N SER A 247 -4.02 26.29 13.98
CA SER A 247 -3.29 25.70 15.12
C SER A 247 -3.80 24.30 15.51
N ALA A 248 -5.09 24.04 15.39
CA ALA A 248 -5.67 22.73 15.69
C ALA A 248 -5.34 21.72 14.58
N ASP A 249 -5.41 22.17 13.33
CA ASP A 249 -5.11 21.36 12.15
C ASP A 249 -3.62 20.97 12.11
N LEU A 250 -2.70 21.87 12.48
CA LEU A 250 -1.28 21.57 12.58
C LEU A 250 -0.99 20.50 13.65
N ARG A 251 -1.64 20.58 14.82
CA ARG A 251 -1.54 19.56 15.87
C ARG A 251 -2.11 18.21 15.43
N LEU A 252 -3.20 18.22 14.67
CA LEU A 252 -3.80 17.02 14.10
C LEU A 252 -2.79 16.29 13.18
N LEU A 253 -2.13 17.04 12.29
CA LEU A 253 -1.10 16.49 11.39
C LEU A 253 0.13 15.97 12.16
N GLN A 254 0.58 16.68 13.20
CA GLN A 254 1.66 16.22 14.08
C GLN A 254 1.30 14.93 14.82
N ARG A 255 0.12 14.87 15.43
CA ARG A 255 -0.33 13.70 16.21
C ARG A 255 -0.47 12.45 15.34
N ASN A 256 -0.89 12.63 14.07
CA ASN A 256 -0.97 11.53 13.10
C ASN A 256 0.41 11.15 12.51
N GLY A 257 1.47 11.83 12.96
CA GLY A 257 2.84 11.57 12.59
C GLY A 257 3.16 11.95 11.15
N LEU A 258 2.43 12.90 10.55
CA LEU A 258 2.65 13.35 9.17
C LEU A 258 3.69 14.46 9.07
N ILE A 259 3.76 15.27 10.12
CA ILE A 259 4.78 16.29 10.28
C ILE A 259 5.40 16.18 11.67
N TYR A 260 6.61 16.70 11.81
CA TYR A 260 7.25 16.92 13.09
C TYR A 260 7.78 18.35 13.17
N GLU A 261 7.94 18.82 14.41
CA GLU A 261 8.51 20.13 14.69
C GLU A 261 10.02 19.97 14.96
N GLU A 262 10.83 20.58 14.12
CA GLU A 262 12.27 20.70 14.29
C GLU A 262 12.56 22.00 15.07
N PRO A 263 13.14 21.92 16.28
CA PRO A 263 13.47 23.11 17.05
C PRO A 263 14.55 23.93 16.34
N GLY A 264 14.42 25.26 16.38
CA GLY A 264 15.39 26.16 15.78
C GLY A 264 16.80 25.95 16.35
N ALA A 265 17.81 25.93 15.50
CA ALA A 265 19.21 25.72 15.91
C ALA A 265 19.74 26.80 16.87
N ARG A 266 19.08 27.96 16.92
CA ARG A 266 19.37 29.06 17.84
C ARG A 266 18.12 29.43 18.63
N LYS A 267 18.31 29.91 19.87
CA LYS A 267 17.23 30.30 20.81
C LYS A 267 16.20 31.30 20.24
N ASN A 268 16.55 32.04 19.17
CA ASN A 268 15.68 33.03 18.53
C ASN A 268 15.19 32.61 17.13
N GLN A 269 15.50 31.39 16.66
CA GLN A 269 14.98 30.88 15.40
C GLN A 269 13.66 30.16 15.65
N ALA A 270 12.64 30.51 14.85
CA ALA A 270 11.36 29.82 14.88
C ALA A 270 11.55 28.34 14.51
N ALA A 271 10.75 27.47 15.14
CA ALA A 271 10.73 26.06 14.81
C ALA A 271 10.21 25.84 13.37
N LEU A 272 10.73 24.79 12.72
CA LEU A 272 10.33 24.40 11.38
C LEU A 272 9.49 23.14 11.45
N PHE A 273 8.34 23.16 10.78
CA PHE A 273 7.52 21.99 10.56
C PHE A 273 7.97 21.30 9.27
N ARG A 274 8.29 20.01 9.38
CA ARG A 274 8.76 19.18 8.27
C ARG A 274 7.90 17.95 8.11
N LEU A 275 7.82 17.44 6.89
CA LEU A 275 7.22 16.13 6.63
C LEU A 275 8.03 15.04 7.31
N SER A 276 7.32 14.12 7.96
CA SER A 276 7.88 12.84 8.38
C SER A 276 7.99 11.89 7.18
N ASN A 277 8.55 10.68 7.38
CA ASN A 277 8.52 9.63 6.36
C ASN A 277 7.08 9.30 5.91
N LYS A 278 6.14 9.23 6.87
CA LYS A 278 4.72 8.99 6.59
C LYS A 278 4.09 10.16 5.84
N GLY A 279 4.51 11.39 6.16
CA GLY A 279 4.13 12.59 5.40
C GLY A 279 4.58 12.51 3.94
N TYR A 280 5.84 12.14 3.69
CA TYR A 280 6.36 11.95 2.33
C TYR A 280 5.64 10.84 1.56
N GLU A 281 5.34 9.71 2.21
CA GLU A 281 4.56 8.64 1.57
C GLU A 281 3.14 9.10 1.23
N LEU A 282 2.54 9.94 2.08
CA LEU A 282 1.21 10.46 1.88
C LEU A 282 1.13 11.47 0.74
N THR A 283 2.14 12.32 0.53
CA THR A 283 2.08 13.43 -0.45
C THR A 283 2.75 13.11 -1.79
N CYS A 284 3.13 11.86 -2.02
CA CYS A 284 3.96 11.48 -3.16
C CYS A 284 3.26 11.56 -4.51
N MET A 285 1.95 11.26 -4.60
CA MET A 285 1.21 11.33 -5.87
C MET A 285 0.97 12.77 -6.27
N GLN A 286 0.57 13.63 -5.34
CA GLN A 286 0.41 15.05 -5.59
C GLN A 286 1.73 15.68 -6.01
N PHE A 287 2.81 15.38 -5.30
CA PHE A 287 4.14 15.86 -5.67
C PHE A 287 4.49 15.42 -7.10
N ALA A 288 4.38 14.12 -7.37
CA ALA A 288 4.75 13.56 -8.66
C ALA A 288 3.91 14.13 -9.81
N PHE A 289 2.59 14.20 -9.63
CA PHE A 289 1.68 14.70 -10.66
C PHE A 289 1.91 16.19 -10.96
N ALA A 290 2.21 16.99 -9.94
CA ALA A 290 2.46 18.42 -10.10
C ALA A 290 3.85 18.76 -10.67
N ARG A 291 4.85 17.87 -10.49
CA ARG A 291 6.27 18.21 -10.68
C ARG A 291 7.03 17.31 -11.64
N TRP A 292 6.40 16.29 -12.24
CA TRP A 292 7.11 15.32 -13.08
C TRP A 292 7.81 15.97 -14.29
N SER A 293 7.22 17.02 -14.87
CA SER A 293 7.75 17.73 -16.04
C SER A 293 9.01 18.56 -15.72
N GLU A 294 9.21 18.91 -14.45
CA GLU A 294 10.38 19.65 -13.95
C GLU A 294 11.59 18.74 -13.70
N LEU A 295 11.42 17.41 -13.79
CA LEU A 295 12.47 16.45 -13.46
C LEU A 295 13.54 16.37 -14.56
N GLY A 296 14.80 16.50 -14.14
CA GLY A 296 15.99 16.55 -15.00
C GLY A 296 16.34 17.96 -15.48
N THR A 297 15.50 18.96 -15.19
CA THR A 297 15.74 20.38 -15.51
C THR A 297 15.87 21.23 -14.25
N GLU A 298 14.83 21.25 -13.42
CA GLU A 298 14.78 22.03 -12.17
C GLU A 298 14.87 21.14 -10.93
N LEU A 299 14.37 19.91 -11.03
CA LEU A 299 14.40 18.90 -9.97
C LEU A 299 15.31 17.74 -10.36
N HIS A 300 16.15 17.31 -9.42
CA HIS A 300 17.06 16.17 -9.62
C HIS A 300 16.72 15.03 -8.66
N LEU A 301 16.88 13.78 -9.10
CA LEU A 301 16.60 12.58 -8.30
C LEU A 301 17.38 12.59 -6.97
N SER A 302 18.62 13.09 -6.98
CA SER A 302 19.48 13.19 -5.80
C SER A 302 18.91 14.05 -4.67
N GLN A 303 17.95 14.94 -4.97
CA GLN A 303 17.31 15.84 -4.02
C GLN A 303 15.96 15.29 -3.51
N LEU A 304 15.44 14.24 -4.13
CA LEU A 304 14.13 13.70 -3.83
C LEU A 304 14.20 12.59 -2.78
N PRO A 305 13.27 12.57 -1.80
CA PRO A 305 13.06 11.42 -0.94
C PRO A 305 12.75 10.15 -1.76
N SER A 306 13.11 8.98 -1.23
CA SER A 306 12.91 7.69 -1.92
C SER A 306 11.47 7.44 -2.37
N ALA A 307 10.48 7.81 -1.53
CA ALA A 307 9.06 7.70 -1.85
C ALA A 307 8.69 8.52 -3.09
N TYR A 308 9.19 9.76 -3.19
CA TYR A 308 8.92 10.64 -4.32
C TYR A 308 9.59 10.14 -5.60
N GLN A 309 10.85 9.68 -5.53
CA GLN A 309 11.54 9.16 -6.70
C GLN A 309 10.74 8.05 -7.39
N SER A 310 10.29 7.04 -6.64
CA SER A 310 9.53 5.92 -7.21
C SER A 310 8.23 6.38 -7.87
N THR A 311 7.47 7.24 -7.21
CA THR A 311 6.17 7.70 -7.73
C THR A 311 6.33 8.61 -8.94
N VAL A 312 7.31 9.51 -8.96
CA VAL A 312 7.57 10.37 -10.12
C VAL A 312 7.99 9.54 -11.33
N LEU A 313 8.83 8.51 -11.15
CA LEU A 313 9.20 7.61 -12.23
C LEU A 313 8.02 6.82 -12.77
N GLN A 314 7.06 6.44 -11.91
CA GLN A 314 5.81 5.79 -12.34
C GLN A 314 4.95 6.70 -13.22
N ILE A 315 4.85 7.98 -12.88
CA ILE A 315 4.13 8.96 -13.71
C ILE A 315 4.91 9.20 -15.01
N LEU A 316 6.22 9.42 -14.96
CA LEU A 316 7.05 9.59 -16.16
C LEU A 316 6.98 8.40 -17.11
N ALA A 317 6.95 7.16 -16.59
CA ALA A 317 6.79 5.97 -17.40
C ALA A 317 5.49 5.95 -18.21
N LYS A 318 4.43 6.57 -17.69
CA LYS A 318 3.13 6.70 -18.36
C LYS A 318 3.10 7.90 -19.31
N GLU A 319 3.61 9.05 -18.86
CA GLU A 319 3.50 10.32 -19.59
C GLU A 319 4.57 10.51 -20.67
N SER A 320 5.80 10.04 -20.44
CA SER A 320 6.94 10.26 -21.34
C SER A 320 8.07 9.24 -21.14
N ALA A 321 7.99 8.13 -21.87
CA ALA A 321 9.03 7.10 -21.88
C ALA A 321 10.41 7.64 -22.28
N LEU A 322 10.46 8.60 -23.21
CA LEU A 322 11.71 9.24 -23.65
C LEU A 322 12.37 10.06 -22.53
N GLN A 323 11.58 10.83 -21.77
CA GLN A 323 12.11 11.59 -20.63
C GLN A 323 12.57 10.66 -19.52
N LEU A 324 11.82 9.58 -19.25
CA LEU A 324 12.23 8.55 -18.30
C LEU A 324 13.58 7.95 -18.69
N GLN A 325 13.77 7.56 -19.95
CA GLN A 325 15.03 6.99 -20.43
C GLN A 325 16.19 7.99 -20.26
N SER A 326 16.03 9.24 -20.74
CA SER A 326 17.07 10.26 -20.59
C SER A 326 17.43 10.52 -19.14
N LEU A 327 16.46 10.45 -18.23
CA LEU A 327 16.68 10.66 -16.81
C LEU A 327 17.45 9.49 -16.19
N ILE A 328 17.08 8.25 -16.50
CA ILE A 328 17.78 7.08 -15.98
C ILE A 328 19.24 7.06 -16.47
N GLU A 329 19.49 7.43 -17.73
CA GLU A 329 20.85 7.53 -18.28
C GLU A 329 21.70 8.58 -17.56
N LYS A 330 21.14 9.76 -17.24
CA LYS A 330 21.87 10.87 -16.62
C LYS A 330 21.99 10.76 -15.10
N GLU A 331 20.93 10.31 -14.44
CA GLU A 331 20.76 10.38 -12.99
C GLU A 331 20.49 9.03 -12.32
N GLY A 332 20.50 7.92 -13.07
CA GLY A 332 20.19 6.58 -12.56
C GLY A 332 21.01 6.15 -11.35
N GLN A 333 22.23 6.67 -11.20
CA GLN A 333 23.07 6.42 -10.02
C GLN A 333 22.49 6.93 -8.69
N PHE A 334 21.54 7.85 -8.72
CA PHE A 334 20.87 8.43 -7.55
C PHE A 334 19.54 7.73 -7.21
N LEU A 335 19.18 6.68 -7.95
CA LEU A 335 17.97 5.91 -7.69
C LEU A 335 18.05 5.23 -6.33
N SER A 336 17.06 5.53 -5.50
CA SER A 336 16.79 4.81 -4.26
C SER A 336 16.37 3.35 -4.54
N PRO A 337 16.47 2.45 -3.56
CA PRO A 337 16.15 1.04 -3.77
C PRO A 337 14.75 0.78 -4.34
N ASN A 338 13.75 1.52 -3.86
CA ASN A 338 12.36 1.39 -4.33
C ASN A 338 12.19 1.90 -5.77
N ALA A 339 12.80 3.04 -6.09
CA ALA A 339 12.80 3.61 -7.43
C ALA A 339 13.49 2.68 -8.44
N LEU A 340 14.60 2.05 -8.03
CA LEU A 340 15.31 1.09 -8.86
C LEU A 340 14.47 -0.16 -9.12
N ARG A 341 13.82 -0.73 -8.10
CA ARG A 341 12.91 -1.86 -8.30
C ARG A 341 11.81 -1.55 -9.30
N PHE A 342 11.22 -0.35 -9.21
CA PHE A 342 10.24 0.10 -10.19
C PHE A 342 10.83 0.13 -11.61
N VAL A 343 12.01 0.72 -11.80
CA VAL A 343 12.67 0.79 -13.12
C VAL A 343 12.94 -0.62 -13.67
N ILE A 344 13.43 -1.54 -12.84
CA ILE A 344 13.67 -2.93 -13.22
C ILE A 344 12.37 -3.60 -13.69
N GLU A 345 11.29 -3.48 -12.91
CA GLU A 345 9.98 -4.06 -13.26
C GLU A 345 9.37 -3.42 -14.51
N HIS A 346 9.53 -2.11 -14.69
CA HIS A 346 9.04 -1.41 -15.87
C HIS A 346 9.76 -1.88 -17.14
N LEU A 347 11.09 -1.99 -17.10
CA LEU A 347 11.89 -2.42 -18.25
C LEU A 347 11.74 -3.91 -18.56
N LYS A 348 11.49 -4.77 -17.55
CA LYS A 348 11.10 -6.17 -17.79
C LYS A 348 9.87 -6.27 -18.70
N ARG A 349 8.91 -5.33 -18.57
CA ARG A 349 7.67 -5.31 -19.36
C ARG A 349 7.86 -4.74 -20.76
N SER A 350 8.88 -3.91 -20.99
CA SER A 350 9.14 -3.33 -22.31
C SER A 350 9.83 -4.31 -23.26
N GLU A 351 10.25 -5.49 -22.78
CA GLU A 351 10.98 -6.53 -23.52
C GLU A 351 12.27 -6.05 -24.24
N ASP A 352 12.75 -4.86 -23.92
CA ASP A 352 13.96 -4.26 -24.52
C ASP A 352 15.20 -4.58 -23.68
N GLU A 353 15.86 -5.69 -24.02
CA GLU A 353 17.05 -6.17 -23.31
C GLU A 353 18.23 -5.19 -23.44
N LYS A 354 18.31 -4.44 -24.54
CA LYS A 354 19.42 -3.51 -24.81
C LYS A 354 19.39 -2.32 -23.87
N VAL A 355 18.24 -1.65 -23.76
CA VAL A 355 18.07 -0.49 -22.85
C VAL A 355 18.30 -0.93 -21.40
N LEU A 356 17.81 -2.12 -21.03
CA LEU A 356 18.01 -2.69 -19.71
C LEU A 356 19.49 -2.90 -19.39
N LEU A 357 20.27 -3.42 -20.34
CA LEU A 357 21.70 -3.64 -20.20
C LEU A 357 22.50 -2.33 -20.10
N GLU A 358 22.16 -1.31 -20.89
CA GLU A 358 22.82 0.00 -20.82
C GLU A 358 22.64 0.64 -19.43
N ILE A 359 21.41 0.61 -18.92
CA ILE A 359 21.07 1.12 -17.58
C ILE A 359 21.81 0.32 -16.49
N PHE A 360 21.81 -1.00 -16.57
CA PHE A 360 22.48 -1.86 -15.59
C PHE A 360 23.99 -1.75 -15.62
N THR A 361 24.58 -1.61 -16.80
CA THR A 361 26.02 -1.40 -16.95
C THR A 361 26.44 -0.11 -16.26
N ASN A 362 25.68 0.98 -16.46
CA ASN A 362 25.90 2.26 -15.77
C ASN A 362 25.77 2.13 -14.23
N LEU A 363 24.78 1.39 -13.74
CA LEU A 363 24.62 1.15 -12.29
C LEU A 363 25.76 0.31 -11.71
N LEU A 364 26.22 -0.72 -12.43
CA LEU A 364 27.30 -1.62 -12.01
C LEU A 364 28.66 -0.91 -11.92
N HIS A 365 28.95 0.00 -12.87
CA HIS A 365 30.18 0.81 -12.85
C HIS A 365 30.32 1.67 -11.59
N ASN A 366 29.20 2.03 -10.95
CA ASN A 366 29.17 2.82 -9.72
C ASN A 366 29.24 1.99 -8.42
N ARG A 367 29.72 0.74 -8.49
CA ARG A 367 29.80 -0.20 -7.35
C ARG A 367 28.44 -0.45 -6.69
N ALA A 368 27.40 -0.69 -7.49
CA ALA A 368 26.06 -1.05 -7.01
C ALA A 368 26.12 -2.11 -5.91
N HIS A 369 25.33 -1.96 -4.84
CA HIS A 369 25.29 -2.92 -3.72
C HIS A 369 24.94 -4.34 -4.21
N ALA A 370 25.40 -5.39 -3.51
CA ALA A 370 25.20 -6.78 -3.92
C ALA A 370 23.72 -7.17 -4.17
N TRP A 371 22.77 -6.53 -3.49
CA TRP A 371 21.34 -6.78 -3.68
C TRP A 371 20.87 -6.27 -5.06
N ILE A 372 21.37 -5.11 -5.53
CA ILE A 372 21.06 -4.56 -6.86
C ILE A 372 21.50 -5.54 -7.94
N ARG A 373 22.72 -6.08 -7.80
CA ARG A 373 23.29 -7.02 -8.76
C ARG A 373 22.50 -8.34 -8.80
N VAL A 374 21.92 -8.76 -7.66
CA VAL A 374 20.99 -9.90 -7.62
C VAL A 374 19.70 -9.59 -8.36
N GLU A 375 19.08 -8.42 -8.13
CA GLU A 375 17.86 -8.00 -8.84
C GLU A 375 18.10 -7.94 -10.37
N ILE A 376 19.24 -7.41 -10.79
CA ILE A 376 19.69 -7.42 -12.20
C ILE A 376 19.77 -8.85 -12.75
N CYS A 377 20.43 -9.76 -12.00
CA CYS A 377 20.51 -11.17 -12.39
C CYS A 377 19.15 -11.86 -12.40
N GLN A 378 18.17 -11.41 -11.60
CA GLN A 378 16.81 -11.95 -11.63
C GLN A 378 16.00 -11.40 -12.80
N ALA A 379 16.28 -10.15 -13.21
CA ALA A 379 15.64 -9.50 -14.33
C ALA A 379 16.07 -10.05 -15.69
N LEU A 380 17.32 -10.48 -15.79
CA LEU A 380 17.88 -11.02 -17.03
C LEU A 380 17.97 -12.55 -17.03
N PRO A 381 18.05 -13.18 -18.21
CA PRO A 381 17.79 -12.61 -19.54
C PRO A 381 16.29 -12.35 -19.76
N LEU A 382 15.95 -11.45 -20.71
CA LEU A 382 14.57 -11.27 -21.12
C LEU A 382 14.17 -12.36 -22.15
N PRO A 383 12.86 -12.58 -22.37
CA PRO A 383 12.38 -13.52 -23.38
C PRO A 383 12.65 -13.08 -24.82
N SER A 384 12.95 -11.80 -25.05
CA SER A 384 13.28 -11.27 -26.36
C SER A 384 14.55 -11.93 -26.90
N GLY A 385 14.49 -12.37 -28.17
CA GLY A 385 15.45 -13.34 -28.74
C GLY A 385 16.89 -12.86 -28.91
N GLU A 386 17.21 -11.62 -28.54
CA GLU A 386 18.57 -11.09 -28.54
C GLU A 386 19.17 -11.24 -27.14
N HIS A 387 19.80 -12.38 -26.86
CA HIS A 387 20.42 -12.67 -25.58
C HIS A 387 21.75 -11.90 -25.35
N LEU A 388 21.64 -10.57 -25.28
CA LEU A 388 22.75 -9.61 -25.16
C LEU A 388 23.40 -9.63 -23.77
N ALA A 389 22.71 -10.15 -22.75
CA ALA A 389 23.17 -10.12 -21.35
C ALA A 389 24.29 -11.13 -21.00
N GLY A 390 24.60 -12.07 -21.90
CA GLY A 390 25.53 -13.17 -21.63
C GLY A 390 26.88 -12.74 -21.03
N PRO A 391 27.62 -11.80 -21.66
CA PRO A 391 28.92 -11.36 -21.16
C PRO A 391 28.87 -10.75 -19.75
N MET A 392 27.84 -9.94 -19.46
CA MET A 392 27.66 -9.32 -18.14
C MET A 392 27.33 -10.37 -17.07
N LEU A 393 26.45 -11.32 -17.38
CA LEU A 393 26.08 -12.41 -16.45
C LEU A 393 27.26 -13.33 -16.16
N ASP A 394 28.07 -13.64 -17.18
CA ASP A 394 29.29 -14.43 -17.02
C ASP A 394 30.34 -13.69 -16.17
N GLN A 395 30.46 -12.37 -16.33
CA GLN A 395 31.32 -11.56 -15.48
C GLN A 395 30.86 -11.61 -14.02
N LEU A 396 29.57 -11.38 -13.75
CA LEU A 396 29.01 -11.44 -12.40
C LEU A 396 29.11 -12.83 -11.76
N LEU A 397 29.00 -13.89 -12.56
CA LEU A 397 29.14 -15.27 -12.09
C LEU A 397 30.57 -15.59 -11.64
N ASN A 398 31.57 -15.10 -12.36
CA ASN A 398 32.97 -15.48 -12.17
C ASN A 398 33.75 -14.51 -11.27
N GLU A 399 33.47 -13.21 -11.38
CA GLU A 399 34.29 -12.15 -10.78
C GLU A 399 33.64 -11.48 -9.56
N ASP A 400 32.33 -11.65 -9.33
CA ASP A 400 31.65 -10.97 -8.22
C ASP A 400 32.06 -11.53 -6.85
N PRO A 401 32.44 -10.68 -5.88
CA PRO A 401 32.85 -11.13 -4.55
C PRO A 401 31.68 -11.75 -3.74
N SER A 402 30.43 -11.42 -4.05
CA SER A 402 29.26 -11.89 -3.30
C SER A 402 28.82 -13.29 -3.76
N PRO A 403 28.74 -14.29 -2.87
CA PRO A 403 28.22 -15.62 -3.22
C PRO A 403 26.74 -15.56 -3.64
N MET A 404 25.96 -14.63 -3.09
CA MET A 404 24.55 -14.44 -3.44
C MET A 404 24.39 -13.96 -4.88
N VAL A 405 25.24 -13.00 -5.32
CA VAL A 405 25.25 -12.51 -6.71
C VAL A 405 25.65 -13.62 -7.67
N ARG A 406 26.73 -14.35 -7.36
CA ARG A 406 27.17 -15.49 -8.19
C ARG A 406 26.10 -16.57 -8.33
N SER A 407 25.35 -16.84 -7.25
CA SER A 407 24.21 -17.77 -7.30
C SER A 407 23.09 -17.27 -8.20
N ALA A 408 22.73 -15.99 -8.09
CA ALA A 408 21.71 -15.38 -8.94
C ALA A 408 22.13 -15.34 -10.42
N ALA A 409 23.38 -14.98 -10.71
CA ALA A 409 23.95 -14.99 -12.06
C ALA A 409 23.95 -16.41 -12.66
N ARG A 410 24.30 -17.44 -11.87
CA ARG A 410 24.22 -18.84 -12.31
C ARG A 410 22.79 -19.22 -12.73
N ALA A 411 21.80 -18.84 -11.92
CA ALA A 411 20.40 -19.10 -12.24
C ALA A 411 19.98 -18.35 -13.53
N ALA A 412 20.44 -17.11 -13.72
CA ALA A 412 20.19 -16.32 -14.93
C ALA A 412 20.77 -16.97 -16.19
N VAL A 413 22.05 -17.37 -16.16
CA VAL A 413 22.71 -18.08 -17.26
C VAL A 413 22.00 -19.39 -17.59
N GLN A 414 21.53 -20.13 -16.58
CA GLN A 414 20.72 -21.33 -16.81
C GLN A 414 19.38 -21.02 -17.48
N ARG A 415 18.69 -19.93 -17.10
CA ARG A 415 17.47 -19.47 -17.79
C ARG A 415 17.75 -19.09 -19.24
N GLN A 416 18.84 -18.37 -19.50
CA GLN A 416 19.27 -18.01 -20.86
C GLN A 416 19.48 -19.22 -21.75
N ARG A 417 20.17 -20.24 -21.25
CA ARG A 417 20.35 -21.49 -21.98
C ARG A 417 19.03 -22.21 -22.25
N ARG A 418 18.04 -22.11 -21.35
CA ARG A 418 16.72 -22.72 -21.59
C ARG A 418 15.94 -21.96 -22.66
N LEU A 419 15.96 -20.63 -22.62
CA LEU A 419 15.31 -19.78 -23.63
C LEU A 419 15.93 -19.96 -25.02
N ALA A 420 17.26 -19.99 -25.11
CA ALA A 420 17.97 -20.24 -26.37
C ALA A 420 17.70 -21.62 -26.98
N ASN A 421 17.29 -22.60 -26.16
CA ASN A 421 16.97 -23.96 -26.59
C ASN A 421 15.45 -24.21 -26.76
N GLN A 422 14.59 -23.20 -26.56
CA GLN A 422 13.18 -23.33 -26.90
C GLN A 422 12.99 -23.26 -28.42
N PRO A 423 12.31 -24.24 -29.05
CA PRO A 423 12.05 -24.18 -30.48
C PRO A 423 11.14 -22.98 -30.76
N GLN A 424 11.61 -22.04 -31.59
CA GLN A 424 10.80 -20.94 -32.10
C GLN A 424 9.50 -21.51 -32.67
N ALA A 425 8.36 -21.14 -32.08
CA ALA A 425 7.06 -21.42 -32.67
C ALA A 425 7.05 -20.77 -34.05
N ARG A 426 7.05 -21.62 -35.09
CA ARG A 426 7.06 -21.20 -36.49
C ARG A 426 5.94 -20.20 -36.72
N GLY A 427 6.29 -19.07 -37.33
CA GLY A 427 5.34 -18.11 -37.85
C GLY A 427 4.25 -18.80 -38.67
N ILE A 428 3.02 -18.39 -38.42
CA ILE A 428 1.90 -18.61 -39.32
C ILE A 428 2.15 -17.71 -40.53
N GLU A 429 2.95 -18.19 -41.47
CA GLU A 429 2.93 -17.73 -42.86
C GLU A 429 2.98 -18.96 -43.76
N GLN A 430 2.28 -18.85 -44.90
CA GLN A 430 1.94 -19.88 -45.90
C GLN A 430 0.66 -20.63 -45.54
N GLY A 431 -0.53 -20.16 -45.96
CA GLY A 431 -0.84 -19.75 -47.33
C GLY A 431 -0.89 -20.99 -48.21
N ARG A 432 -2.10 -21.38 -48.64
CA ARG A 432 -2.38 -22.32 -49.74
C ARG A 432 -3.90 -22.51 -49.88
N PRO A 433 -4.33 -22.84 -51.10
CA PRO A 433 -4.57 -21.99 -52.25
C PRO A 433 -5.98 -21.38 -52.28
#